data_AF-A0A535K2D1-F1
#
_entry.id   AF-A0A535K2D1-F1
#
_cell.length_a   1.000
_cell.length_b   1.000
_cell.length_c   1.000
_cell.angle_alpha   90.00
_cell.angle_beta   90.00
_cell.angle_gamma   90.00
#
_symmetry.space_group_name_H-M   'P 1'
#
loop_
_entity.id
_entity.type
_entity.pdbx_description
1 polymer ?
#
loop_
_entity_poly.entity_id
_entity_poly.type
_entity_poly.pdbx_seq_one_letter_code
_entity_poly.pdbx_strand_id
1 'polypeptide(L)'
;MSLIDIAFPYRNRKSFGAASFALIFIVLLVEVEALTFIALAIVAHQVQLWWDLQPVILPGACLISLSSTIVFWWRARTWSKERVEMLNAWAGGGTTFGQQLAQKRQQ
;
A
#
# COMPACT_ATOMS: atom_id res chain seq x y z
N MET A 1 -8.43 -3.76 -18.20
CA MET A 1 -7.61 -3.15 -17.13
C MET A 1 -8.33 -3.42 -15.82
N SER A 2 -7.84 -4.33 -14.98
CA SER A 2 -8.56 -4.80 -13.78
C SER A 2 -8.20 -3.96 -12.54
N LEU A 3 -9.13 -3.79 -11.59
CA LEU A 3 -8.86 -3.10 -10.31
C LEU A 3 -7.69 -3.73 -9.55
N ILE A 4 -7.51 -5.05 -9.68
CA ILE A 4 -6.39 -5.80 -9.10
C ILE A 4 -5.04 -5.37 -9.68
N ASP A 5 -4.99 -5.00 -10.96
CA ASP A 5 -3.74 -4.53 -11.59
C ASP A 5 -3.36 -3.12 -11.13
N ILE A 6 -4.35 -2.33 -10.69
CA ILE A 6 -4.16 -0.98 -10.15
C ILE A 6 -3.75 -1.04 -8.68
N ALA A 7 -4.39 -1.92 -7.89
CA ALA A 7 -4.06 -2.13 -6.47
C ALA A 7 -2.69 -2.81 -6.28
N PHE A 8 -2.30 -3.69 -7.20
CA PHE A 8 -1.08 -4.50 -7.11
C PHE A 8 -0.21 -4.39 -8.38
N PRO A 9 0.42 -3.23 -8.61
CA PRO A 9 1.19 -2.97 -9.84
C PRO A 9 2.45 -3.87 -9.98
N TYR A 10 2.85 -4.57 -8.93
CA TYR A 10 3.93 -5.57 -8.97
C TYR A 10 3.62 -6.76 -9.89
N ARG A 11 2.34 -7.05 -10.16
CA ARG A 11 1.91 -8.15 -11.05
C ARG A 11 2.20 -7.87 -12.52
N ASN A 12 2.36 -6.60 -12.90
CA ASN A 12 2.52 -6.16 -14.29
C ASN A 12 3.83 -5.40 -14.57
N ARG A 13 4.86 -5.55 -13.73
CA ARG A 13 6.14 -4.81 -13.84
C ARG A 13 5.96 -3.28 -13.98
N LYS A 14 4.91 -2.70 -13.39
CA LYS A 14 4.68 -1.25 -13.39
C LYS A 14 5.05 -0.67 -12.03
N SER A 15 5.63 0.53 -12.05
CA SER A 15 5.95 1.28 -10.84
C SER A 15 4.67 1.65 -10.08
N PHE A 16 4.77 1.73 -8.75
CA PHE A 16 3.67 2.20 -7.90
C PHE A 16 3.38 3.67 -8.21
N GLY A 17 2.36 3.91 -9.03
CA GLY A 17 2.00 5.23 -9.54
C GLY A 17 0.96 5.95 -8.68
N ALA A 18 0.62 7.17 -9.08
CA ALA A 18 -0.39 8.01 -8.41
C ALA A 18 -1.78 7.35 -8.36
N ALA A 19 -2.14 6.54 -9.36
CA ALA A 19 -3.41 5.81 -9.39
C ALA A 19 -3.49 4.71 -8.30
N SER A 20 -2.41 3.94 -8.10
CA SER A 20 -2.34 2.94 -7.03
C SER A 20 -2.34 3.60 -5.65
N PHE A 21 -1.69 4.75 -5.52
CA PHE A 21 -1.73 5.58 -4.30
C PHE A 21 -3.16 6.03 -3.99
N ALA A 22 -3.84 6.66 -4.97
CA ALA A 22 -5.21 7.16 -4.78
C ALA A 22 -6.19 6.04 -4.44
N LEU A 23 -6.05 4.87 -5.08
CA LEU A 23 -6.90 3.71 -4.78
C LEU A 23 -6.71 3.23 -3.34
N ILE A 24 -5.47 3.06 -2.88
CA ILE A 24 -5.20 2.66 -1.49
C ILE A 24 -5.72 3.71 -0.51
N PHE A 25 -5.51 5.00 -0.81
CA PHE A 25 -6.01 6.09 0.02
C PHE A 25 -7.53 6.03 0.19
N ILE A 26 -8.28 5.89 -0.92
CA ILE A 26 -9.74 5.81 -0.89
C ILE A 26 -10.21 4.57 -0.13
N VAL A 27 -9.58 3.41 -0.37
CA VAL A 27 -9.92 2.17 0.34
C VAL A 27 -9.72 2.34 1.84
N LEU A 28 -8.58 2.89 2.27
CA LEU A 28 -8.31 3.14 3.69
C LEU A 28 -9.26 4.16 4.29
N LEU A 29 -9.61 5.22 3.54
CA LEU A 29 -10.54 6.23 4.00
C LEU A 29 -11.91 5.62 4.32
N VAL A 30 -12.43 4.81 3.39
CA VAL A 30 -13.72 4.12 3.55
C VAL A 30 -13.65 3.10 4.69
N GLU A 31 -12.58 2.33 4.82
CA GLU A 31 -12.42 1.35 5.91
C GLU A 31 -12.38 2.03 7.29
N VAL A 32 -11.63 3.12 7.44
CA VAL A 32 -11.55 3.86 8.71
C VAL A 32 -12.91 4.48 9.06
N GLU A 33 -13.61 5.05 8.09
CA GLU A 33 -14.97 5.56 8.29
C GLU A 33 -15.94 4.45 8.66
N ALA A 34 -15.92 3.31 7.95
CA ALA A 34 -16.80 2.18 8.23
C ALA A 34 -16.57 1.63 9.64
N LEU A 35 -15.31 1.47 10.07
CA LEU A 35 -14.99 1.04 11.44
C LEU A 35 -15.47 2.04 12.49
N THR A 36 -15.33 3.34 12.22
CA THR A 36 -15.81 4.39 13.11
C THR A 36 -17.34 4.40 13.20
N PHE A 37 -18.02 4.21 12.06
CA PHE A 37 -19.47 4.08 12.01
C PHE A 37 -19.95 2.85 12.80
N ILE A 38 -19.31 1.69 12.61
CA ILE A 38 -19.62 0.47 13.35
C ILE A 38 -19.41 0.69 14.86
N ALA A 39 -18.34 1.36 15.27
CA ALA A 39 -18.10 1.68 16.67
C ALA A 39 -19.22 2.57 17.24
N LEU A 40 -19.65 3.59 16.53
CA LEU A 40 -20.72 4.50 17.00
C LEU A 40 -22.11 3.84 16.97
N ALA A 41 -22.41 3.04 15.95
CA ALA A 41 -23.71 2.40 15.79
C ALA A 41 -23.90 1.21 16.75
N ILE A 42 -22.86 0.40 16.96
CA ILE A 42 -22.96 -0.84 17.75
C ILE A 42 -22.54 -0.59 19.20
N VAL A 43 -21.42 0.09 19.45
CA VAL A 43 -20.90 0.25 20.82
C VAL A 43 -21.58 1.41 21.54
N ALA A 44 -21.72 2.56 20.86
CA ALA A 44 -22.36 3.73 21.47
C ALA A 44 -23.89 3.73 21.30
N HIS A 45 -24.45 2.86 20.47
CA HIS A 45 -25.88 2.82 20.11
C HIS A 45 -26.45 4.18 19.65
N GLN A 46 -25.58 5.09 19.18
CA GLN A 46 -25.96 6.45 18.79
C GLN A 46 -25.56 6.72 17.35
N VAL A 47 -26.40 6.24 16.43
CA VAL A 47 -26.24 6.47 14.98
C VAL A 47 -26.33 7.96 14.63
N GLN A 48 -27.06 8.75 15.43
CA GLN A 48 -27.20 10.18 15.22
C GLN A 48 -25.89 10.94 15.42
N LEU A 49 -25.05 10.45 16.35
CA LEU A 49 -23.74 11.01 16.67
C LEU A 49 -22.75 10.92 15.50
N TRP A 50 -22.97 10.00 14.56
CA TRP A 50 -22.17 9.88 13.34
C TRP A 50 -22.16 11.19 12.55
N TRP A 51 -23.35 11.76 12.33
CA TRP A 51 -23.49 12.99 11.55
C TRP A 51 -22.92 14.21 12.29
N ASP A 52 -23.08 14.24 13.62
CA ASP A 52 -22.56 15.33 14.45
C ASP A 52 -21.03 15.32 14.53
N LEU A 53 -20.41 14.13 14.56
CA LEU A 53 -18.94 14.00 14.62
C LEU A 53 -18.27 14.00 13.25
N GLN A 54 -19.01 14.01 12.13
CA GLN A 54 -18.40 14.03 10.80
C GLN A 54 -17.33 15.12 10.59
N PRO A 55 -17.49 16.36 11.09
CA PRO A 55 -16.47 17.40 11.01
C PRO A 55 -15.13 17.02 11.68
N VAL A 56 -15.13 16.04 12.58
CA VAL A 56 -13.94 15.53 13.28
C VAL A 56 -13.47 14.20 12.68
N ILE A 57 -14.41 13.31 12.36
CA ILE A 57 -14.13 11.97 11.81
C ILE A 57 -13.48 12.09 10.44
N LEU A 58 -14.03 12.88 9.52
CA LEU A 58 -13.52 12.97 8.14
C LEU A 58 -12.07 13.47 8.09
N PRO A 59 -11.68 14.58 8.76
CA PRO A 59 -10.27 14.99 8.81
C PRO A 59 -9.35 13.96 9.47
N GLY A 60 -9.82 13.30 10.54
CA GLY A 60 -9.05 12.25 11.22
C GLY A 60 -8.80 11.05 10.31
N ALA A 61 -9.86 10.55 9.65
CA ALA A 61 -9.78 9.47 8.69
C ALA A 61 -8.89 9.83 7.50
N CYS A 62 -8.94 11.08 7.02
CA CYS A 62 -8.04 11.58 5.98
C CYS A 62 -6.57 11.53 6.41
N LEU A 63 -6.24 11.99 7.62
CA LEU A 63 -4.86 11.97 8.12
C LEU A 63 -4.32 10.55 8.31
N ILE A 64 -5.14 9.65 8.87
CA ILE A 64 -4.78 8.23 9.05
C ILE A 64 -4.56 7.56 7.68
N SER A 65 -5.46 7.81 6.74
CA SER A 65 -5.39 7.21 5.41
C SER A 65 -4.23 7.76 4.60
N LEU A 66 -3.98 9.08 4.63
CA LEU A 66 -2.82 9.70 3.97
C LEU A 66 -1.51 9.18 4.54
N SER A 67 -1.34 9.19 5.87
CA SER A 67 -0.10 8.70 6.50
C SER A 67 0.16 7.23 6.18
N SER A 68 -0.85 6.39 6.27
CA SER A 68 -0.76 4.96 5.92
C SER A 68 -0.43 4.74 4.45
N THR A 69 -1.07 5.48 3.55
CA THR A 69 -0.83 5.38 2.09
C THR A 69 0.58 5.87 1.73
N ILE A 70 1.09 6.92 2.38
CA ILE A 70 2.46 7.41 2.20
C ILE A 70 3.47 6.34 2.61
N VAL A 71 3.29 5.72 3.78
CA VAL A 71 4.16 4.63 4.25
C VAL A 71 4.11 3.44 3.29
N PHE A 72 2.91 3.06 2.84
CA PHE A 72 2.75 1.98 1.87
C PHE A 72 3.41 2.29 0.53
N TRP A 73 3.27 3.53 0.04
CA TRP A 73 3.91 3.97 -1.20
C TRP A 73 5.43 3.98 -1.09
N TRP A 74 5.98 4.45 0.03
CA TRP A 74 7.41 4.39 0.29
C TRP A 74 7.88 2.93 0.27
N ARG A 75 7.23 2.05 1.04
CA ARG A 75 7.61 0.63 1.10
C ARG A 75 7.48 -0.06 -0.26
N ALA A 76 6.44 0.26 -1.02
CA ALA A 76 6.24 -0.26 -2.37
C ALA A 76 7.32 0.23 -3.35
N ARG A 77 7.82 1.46 -3.22
CA ARG A 77 8.99 1.93 -3.97
C ARG A 77 10.24 1.12 -3.63
N THR A 78 10.47 0.83 -2.35
CA THR A 78 11.63 0.02 -1.91
C THR A 78 11.57 -1.38 -2.50
N TRP A 79 10.40 -2.04 -2.43
CA TRP A 79 10.20 -3.37 -3.03
C TRP A 79 10.31 -3.37 -4.56
N SER A 80 9.88 -2.31 -5.22
CA SER A 80 10.03 -2.18 -6.67
C SER A 80 11.52 -2.09 -7.06
N LYS A 81 12.36 -1.43 -6.26
CA LYS A 81 13.81 -1.36 -6.49
C LYS A 81 14.46 -2.72 -6.35
N GLU A 82 14.24 -3.43 -5.24
CA GLU A 82 14.82 -4.77 -5.01
C GLU A 82 14.43 -5.76 -6.12
N ARG A 83 13.18 -5.72 -6.59
CA ARG A 83 12.72 -6.61 -7.66
C ARG A 83 13.27 -6.24 -9.03
N VAL A 84 13.46 -4.94 -9.31
CA VAL A 84 14.13 -4.48 -10.53
C VAL A 84 15.62 -4.83 -10.50
N GLU A 85 16.29 -4.67 -9.36
CA GLU A 85 17.68 -5.12 -9.18
C GLU A 85 17.81 -6.62 -9.35
N MET A 86 16.91 -7.40 -8.75
CA MET A 86 16.85 -8.85 -8.94
C MET A 86 16.63 -9.18 -10.43
N LEU A 87 15.64 -8.58 -11.09
CA LEU A 87 15.37 -8.80 -12.51
C LEU A 87 16.55 -8.38 -13.41
N ASN A 88 17.26 -7.30 -13.08
CA ASN A 88 18.48 -6.90 -13.76
C ASN A 88 19.61 -7.90 -13.54
N ALA A 89 19.74 -8.46 -12.33
CA ALA A 89 20.69 -9.54 -12.04
C ALA A 89 20.36 -10.82 -12.83
N TRP A 90 19.08 -11.15 -13.01
CA TRP A 90 18.64 -12.26 -13.85
C TRP A 90 18.81 -11.98 -15.35
N ALA A 91 18.54 -10.76 -15.80
CA ALA A 91 18.65 -10.34 -17.21
C ALA A 91 20.11 -10.11 -17.65
N GLY A 92 21.00 -9.72 -16.73
CA GLY A 92 22.44 -9.57 -16.94
C GLY A 92 23.21 -10.89 -17.06
N GLY A 93 22.52 -12.04 -17.00
CA GLY A 93 23.09 -13.36 -17.21
C GLY A 93 23.00 -14.22 -15.96
N GLY A 94 21.99 -15.10 -15.91
CA GLY A 94 21.67 -16.01 -14.79
C GLY A 94 22.79 -16.97 -14.33
N THR A 95 23.96 -16.98 -14.98
CA THR A 95 25.15 -17.72 -14.55
C THR A 95 26.03 -16.95 -13.55
N THR A 96 26.00 -15.61 -13.55
CA THR A 96 26.87 -14.80 -12.68
C THR A 96 26.32 -14.64 -11.27
N PHE A 97 24.99 -14.66 -11.08
CA PHE A 97 24.38 -14.54 -9.75
C PHE A 97 24.70 -15.76 -8.85
N GLY A 98 24.67 -16.96 -9.44
CA GLY A 98 25.09 -18.19 -8.74
C GLY A 98 26.58 -18.18 -8.37
N GLN A 99 27.44 -17.64 -9.24
CA GLN A 99 28.87 -17.49 -8.97
C GLN A 99 29.18 -16.43 -7.90
N GLN A 100 28.48 -15.30 -7.89
CA GLN A 100 28.64 -14.26 -6.86
C GLN A 100 28.15 -14.71 -5.48
N LEU A 101 27.04 -15.46 -5.40
CA LEU A 101 26.58 -16.06 -4.16
C LEU A 101 27.51 -17.18 -3.66
N ALA A 102 28.09 -17.96 -4.56
CA ALA A 102 29.08 -18.98 -4.22
C ALA A 102 30.37 -18.34 -3.67
N GLN A 103 30.87 -17.26 -4.29
CA GLN A 103 32.05 -16.53 -3.81
C GLN A 103 31.81 -15.84 -2.46
N LYS A 104 30.63 -15.24 -2.25
CA LYS A 104 30.29 -14.55 -0.99
C LYS A 104 30.09 -15.51 0.20
N ARG A 105 29.95 -16.81 -0.05
CA ARG A 105 29.82 -17.86 0.98
C ARG A 105 31.15 -18.55 1.30
N GLN A 106 32.18 -18.32 0.48
CA GLN A 106 33.52 -18.88 0.62
C GLN A 106 34.54 -17.89 1.25
N GLN A 107 34.13 -16.64 1.49
CA GLN A 107 34.82 -15.69 2.38
C GLN A 107 34.10 -15.66 3.73
#